data_AF-A0A6M2A1Z0-F1
#
_entry.id   AF-A0A6M2A1Z0-F1
#
_cell.length_a   1.000
_cell.length_b   1.000
_cell.length_c   1.000
_cell.angle_alpha   90.00
_cell.angle_beta   90.00
_cell.angle_gamma   90.00
#
_symmetry.space_group_name_H-M   'P 1'
#
loop_
_entity.id
_entity.type
_entity.pdbx_description
1 polymer ?
#
loop_
_entity_poly.entity_id
_entity_poly.type
_entity_poly.pdbx_seq_one_letter_code
_entity_poly.pdbx_strand_id
1 'polypeptide(L)'
;MQLFATDENGHVIVAQLAKKQTNYLCPECRGLVRVRGGKHRQPHFFHLHHNSHCRQSEKSLTHLSIQHHIERLLPKDEVILECRFPKIFRIADVVWLTQRLIFEVQCSPIAAEEVLARNRDYQSEGFQVIWIFHDQRFNQWRVASAEEALKSSPVYYTNINAEGKGMIYDQYSCESEGIRKHLSQRMKVDLSQPKAMKRKMSPYGGINQRIGSWPVHFRGDLLDVYSSQPQRFQELKHVRVYRMSLHRY
;
A
#
# COMPACT_ATOMS: atom_id res chain seq x y z
N MET A 1 -8.95 -11.40 -0.46
CA MET A 1 -10.36 -11.67 -0.82
C MET A 1 -10.54 -11.21 -2.26
N GLN A 2 -10.66 -12.15 -3.20
CA GLN A 2 -10.64 -11.86 -4.63
C GLN A 2 -12.07 -11.63 -5.14
N LEU A 3 -12.38 -10.45 -5.71
CA LEU A 3 -13.77 -10.12 -6.12
C LEU A 3 -14.10 -10.49 -7.57
N PHE A 4 -13.08 -10.77 -8.39
CA PHE A 4 -13.25 -11.08 -9.80
C PHE A 4 -12.50 -12.36 -10.18
N ALA A 5 -13.06 -13.13 -11.10
CA ALA A 5 -12.40 -14.25 -11.75
C ALA A 5 -12.65 -14.17 -13.26
N THR A 6 -12.09 -15.09 -14.04
CA THR A 6 -12.48 -15.28 -15.44
C THR A 6 -13.15 -16.63 -15.63
N ASP A 7 -14.13 -16.72 -16.53
CA ASP A 7 -14.61 -18.01 -17.01
C ASP A 7 -13.58 -18.70 -17.93
N GLU A 8 -13.93 -19.86 -18.47
CA GLU A 8 -13.12 -20.63 -19.41
C GLU A 8 -12.86 -19.89 -20.74
N ASN A 9 -13.74 -18.97 -21.11
CA ASN A 9 -13.65 -18.15 -22.32
C ASN A 9 -12.89 -16.83 -22.07
N GLY A 10 -12.44 -16.58 -20.83
CA GLY A 10 -11.72 -15.37 -20.44
C GLY A 10 -12.62 -14.20 -20.05
N HIS A 11 -13.95 -14.35 -20.02
CA HIS A 11 -14.85 -13.28 -19.59
C HIS A 11 -14.73 -13.04 -18.09
N VAL A 12 -14.70 -11.76 -17.70
CA VAL A 12 -14.61 -11.37 -16.30
C VAL A 12 -15.95 -11.60 -15.60
N ILE A 13 -15.91 -12.35 -14.50
CA ILE A 13 -17.07 -12.64 -13.67
C ILE A 13 -16.88 -11.98 -12.30
N VAL A 14 -17.85 -11.16 -11.89
CA VAL A 14 -17.92 -10.56 -10.56
C VAL A 14 -18.44 -11.60 -9.57
N ALA A 15 -17.83 -11.69 -8.39
CA ALA A 15 -18.18 -12.71 -7.39
C ALA A 15 -19.66 -12.68 -6.96
N GLN A 16 -20.31 -11.52 -7.04
CA GLN A 16 -21.75 -11.37 -6.75
C GLN A 16 -22.66 -12.08 -7.78
N LEU A 17 -22.19 -12.23 -9.03
CA LEU A 17 -22.92 -12.86 -10.13
C LEU A 17 -22.44 -14.29 -10.40
N ALA A 18 -21.41 -14.76 -9.68
CA ALA A 18 -20.81 -16.06 -9.89
C ALA A 18 -21.71 -17.19 -9.34
N LYS A 19 -21.74 -18.30 -10.07
CA LYS A 19 -22.47 -19.51 -9.65
C LYS A 19 -21.65 -20.28 -8.62
N LYS A 20 -22.29 -20.64 -7.50
CA LYS A 20 -21.69 -21.53 -6.49
C LYS A 20 -21.38 -22.90 -7.13
N GLN A 21 -20.31 -23.55 -6.66
CA GLN A 21 -19.81 -24.83 -7.16
C GLN A 21 -19.32 -24.84 -8.63
N THR A 22 -19.31 -23.69 -9.30
CA THR A 22 -18.67 -23.54 -10.62
C THR A 22 -17.20 -23.16 -10.46
N ASN A 23 -16.34 -23.78 -11.27
CA ASN A 23 -14.91 -23.43 -11.35
C ASN A 23 -14.74 -22.18 -12.22
N TYR A 24 -13.88 -21.28 -11.76
CA TYR A 24 -13.40 -20.12 -12.51
C TYR A 24 -11.87 -20.07 -12.45
N LEU A 25 -11.25 -19.18 -13.21
CA LEU A 25 -9.81 -18.99 -13.25
C LEU A 25 -9.40 -17.70 -12.54
N CYS A 26 -8.35 -17.76 -11.73
CA CYS A 26 -7.73 -16.59 -11.15
C CYS A 26 -7.14 -15.71 -12.26
N PRO A 27 -7.42 -14.41 -12.29
CA PRO A 27 -6.88 -13.51 -13.31
C PRO A 27 -5.37 -13.27 -13.18
N GLU A 28 -4.79 -13.57 -12.03
CA GLU A 28 -3.35 -13.41 -11.78
C GLU A 28 -2.58 -14.68 -12.14
N CYS A 29 -2.94 -15.83 -11.56
CA CYS A 29 -2.18 -17.07 -11.71
C CYS A 29 -2.84 -18.14 -12.60
N ARG A 30 -4.04 -17.87 -13.11
CA ARG A 30 -4.89 -18.84 -13.83
C ARG A 30 -5.26 -20.10 -13.04
N GLY A 31 -4.94 -20.17 -11.75
CA GLY A 31 -5.34 -21.25 -10.86
C GLY A 31 -6.86 -21.31 -10.68
N LEU A 32 -7.38 -22.51 -10.39
CA LEU A 32 -8.81 -22.72 -10.16
C LEU A 32 -9.29 -22.00 -8.90
N VAL A 33 -10.33 -21.19 -9.05
CA VAL A 33 -11.02 -20.50 -7.96
C VAL A 33 -12.51 -20.82 -7.98
N ARG A 34 -13.16 -20.79 -6.81
CA ARG A 34 -14.62 -20.85 -6.68
C ARG A 34 -15.15 -19.69 -5.87
N VAL A 35 -16.40 -19.32 -6.11
CA VAL A 35 -17.06 -18.33 -5.27
C VAL A 35 -17.50 -18.96 -3.94
N ARG A 36 -17.24 -18.26 -2.84
CA ARG A 36 -17.88 -18.48 -1.54
C ARG A 36 -18.46 -17.18 -1.02
N GLY A 37 -19.53 -17.30 -0.24
CA GLY A 37 -20.27 -16.15 0.28
C GLY A 37 -21.55 -16.62 0.97
N GLY A 38 -22.11 -15.76 1.83
CA GLY A 38 -23.30 -16.07 2.60
C GLY A 38 -23.98 -14.81 3.13
N LYS A 39 -25.05 -14.99 3.90
CA LYS A 39 -25.91 -13.89 4.39
C LYS A 39 -25.15 -12.75 5.10
N HIS A 40 -24.00 -13.05 5.70
CA HIS A 40 -23.17 -12.09 6.45
C HIS A 40 -21.75 -11.94 5.88
N ARG A 41 -21.46 -12.50 4.71
CA ARG A 41 -20.12 -12.45 4.10
C ARG A 41 -20.20 -12.11 2.63
N GLN A 42 -19.53 -11.03 2.25
CA GLN A 42 -19.41 -10.60 0.86
C GLN A 42 -18.93 -11.76 -0.02
N PRO A 43 -19.63 -12.06 -1.14
CA PRO A 43 -19.18 -13.05 -2.10
C PRO A 43 -17.79 -12.73 -2.63
N HIS A 44 -16.91 -13.73 -2.64
CA HIS A 44 -15.56 -13.63 -3.17
C HIS A 44 -15.06 -14.98 -3.68
N PHE A 45 -14.11 -14.92 -4.61
CA PHE A 45 -13.37 -16.06 -5.10
C PHE A 45 -12.28 -16.47 -4.10
N PHE A 46 -12.10 -17.78 -3.95
CA PHE A 46 -11.01 -18.39 -3.22
C PHE A 46 -10.39 -19.48 -4.08
N HIS A 47 -9.07 -19.66 -3.96
CA HIS A 47 -8.35 -20.71 -4.67
C HIS A 47 -8.71 -22.09 -4.11
N LEU A 48 -8.93 -23.06 -4.99
CA LEU A 48 -9.14 -24.45 -4.59
C LEU A 48 -7.83 -25.11 -4.12
N HIS A 49 -6.72 -24.70 -4.72
CA HIS A 49 -5.37 -25.10 -4.32
C HIS A 49 -4.57 -23.84 -4.03
N HIS A 50 -3.90 -23.80 -2.88
CA HIS A 50 -3.03 -22.68 -2.54
C HIS A 50 -1.93 -22.53 -3.59
N ASN A 51 -1.76 -21.33 -4.12
CA ASN A 51 -0.68 -21.00 -5.03
C ASN A 51 0.15 -19.88 -4.40
N SER A 52 1.33 -20.21 -3.86
CA SER A 52 2.25 -19.25 -3.24
C SER A 52 2.80 -18.20 -4.22
N HIS A 53 2.58 -18.38 -5.53
CA HIS A 53 2.94 -17.38 -6.53
C HIS A 53 1.76 -16.46 -6.89
N CYS A 54 0.58 -16.67 -6.30
CA CYS A 54 -0.60 -15.86 -6.54
C CYS A 54 -0.88 -14.94 -5.34
N ARG A 55 -0.79 -13.64 -5.54
CA ARG A 55 -0.99 -12.66 -4.45
C ARG A 55 -2.44 -12.63 -4.00
N GLN A 56 -3.38 -12.85 -4.91
CA GLN A 56 -4.79 -12.92 -4.55
C GLN A 56 -5.10 -14.06 -3.55
N SER A 57 -4.31 -15.14 -3.50
CA SER A 57 -4.43 -16.16 -2.44
C SER A 57 -3.80 -15.77 -1.10
N GLU A 58 -2.88 -14.81 -1.07
CA GLU A 58 -2.17 -14.39 0.15
C GLU A 58 -2.86 -13.24 0.91
N LYS A 59 -3.89 -12.62 0.32
CA LYS A 59 -4.57 -11.45 0.93
C LYS A 59 -5.26 -11.80 2.25
N SER A 60 -4.67 -11.32 3.35
CA SER A 60 -5.17 -11.46 4.72
C SER A 60 -6.37 -10.54 5.01
N LEU A 61 -7.06 -10.77 6.14
CA LEU A 61 -8.11 -9.86 6.62
C LEU A 61 -7.56 -8.45 6.86
N THR A 62 -6.34 -8.34 7.39
CA THR A 62 -5.66 -7.06 7.60
C THR A 62 -5.49 -6.27 6.30
N HIS A 63 -5.07 -6.94 5.21
CA HIS A 63 -4.96 -6.30 3.88
C HIS A 63 -6.28 -5.66 3.44
N LEU A 64 -7.38 -6.41 3.59
CA LEU A 64 -8.72 -5.94 3.21
C LEU A 64 -9.21 -4.80 4.10
N SER A 65 -8.94 -4.89 5.41
CA SER A 65 -9.31 -3.83 6.35
C SER A 65 -8.57 -2.53 6.05
N ILE A 66 -7.34 -2.58 5.54
CA ILE A 66 -6.59 -1.41 5.07
C ILE A 66 -7.20 -0.85 3.77
N GLN A 67 -7.48 -1.71 2.77
CA GLN A 67 -8.13 -1.26 1.52
C GLN A 67 -9.44 -0.52 1.80
N HIS A 68 -10.30 -1.10 2.65
CA HIS A 68 -11.56 -0.47 3.03
C HIS A 68 -11.35 0.78 3.92
N HIS A 69 -10.28 0.83 4.71
CA HIS A 69 -9.94 2.06 5.42
C HIS A 69 -9.61 3.19 4.45
N ILE A 70 -8.79 2.91 3.43
CA ILE A 70 -8.46 3.89 2.38
C ILE A 70 -9.73 4.28 1.62
N GLU A 71 -10.54 3.33 1.16
CA GLU A 71 -11.81 3.58 0.48
C GLU A 71 -12.71 4.56 1.25
N ARG A 72 -12.84 4.40 2.58
CA ARG A 72 -13.64 5.29 3.42
C ARG A 72 -13.07 6.69 3.59
N LEU A 73 -11.77 6.89 3.40
CA LEU A 73 -11.15 8.22 3.44
C LEU A 73 -11.35 8.99 2.15
N LEU A 74 -11.59 8.30 1.04
CA LEU A 74 -11.61 8.87 -0.30
C LEU A 74 -13.06 9.10 -0.79
N PRO A 75 -13.27 9.95 -1.82
CA PRO A 75 -14.58 10.17 -2.40
C PRO A 75 -15.15 8.88 -3.01
N LYS A 76 -16.28 8.39 -2.48
CA LYS A 76 -16.84 7.07 -2.78
C LYS A 76 -17.05 6.79 -4.27
N ASP A 77 -17.47 7.79 -5.04
CA ASP A 77 -17.80 7.64 -6.47
C ASP A 77 -16.57 7.70 -7.39
N GLU A 78 -15.38 7.93 -6.83
CA GLU A 78 -14.12 8.07 -7.59
C GLU A 78 -13.15 6.91 -7.32
N VAL A 79 -13.54 5.97 -6.46
CA VAL A 79 -12.66 4.93 -5.92
C VAL A 79 -13.08 3.55 -6.40
N ILE A 80 -12.11 2.79 -6.89
CA ILE A 80 -12.31 1.39 -7.29
C ILE A 80 -11.34 0.49 -6.51
N LEU A 81 -11.89 -0.50 -5.80
CA LEU A 81 -11.12 -1.57 -5.19
C LEU A 81 -10.82 -2.69 -6.18
N GLU A 82 -9.65 -3.32 -6.05
CA GLU A 82 -9.23 -4.46 -6.89
C GLU A 82 -9.37 -4.16 -8.41
N CYS A 83 -8.99 -2.94 -8.82
CA CYS A 83 -9.15 -2.49 -10.18
C CYS A 83 -8.19 -3.22 -11.12
N ARG A 84 -8.73 -3.81 -12.18
CA ARG A 84 -7.94 -4.57 -13.16
C ARG A 84 -7.37 -3.63 -14.22
N PHE A 85 -6.09 -3.84 -14.54
CA PHE A 85 -5.38 -3.22 -15.66
C PHE A 85 -4.93 -4.31 -16.64
N PRO A 86 -5.78 -4.72 -17.59
CA PRO A 86 -5.51 -5.87 -18.45
C PRO A 86 -4.25 -5.73 -19.32
N LYS A 87 -3.96 -4.52 -19.81
CA LYS A 87 -2.81 -4.24 -20.69
C LYS A 87 -1.46 -4.56 -20.04
N ILE A 88 -1.36 -4.32 -18.74
CA ILE A 88 -0.17 -4.55 -17.92
C ILE A 88 -0.31 -5.77 -17.02
N PHE A 89 -1.40 -6.53 -17.13
CA PHE A 89 -1.70 -7.72 -16.32
C PHE A 89 -1.61 -7.47 -14.80
N ARG A 90 -2.05 -6.28 -14.34
CA ARG A 90 -2.03 -5.92 -12.92
C ARG A 90 -3.44 -5.80 -12.35
N ILE A 91 -3.51 -5.93 -11.03
CA ILE A 91 -4.68 -5.62 -10.21
C ILE A 91 -4.20 -4.67 -9.13
N ALA A 92 -4.74 -3.46 -9.14
CA ALA A 92 -4.48 -2.42 -8.17
C ALA A 92 -5.39 -2.59 -6.97
N ASP A 93 -4.85 -2.42 -5.76
CA ASP A 93 -5.62 -2.60 -4.53
C ASP A 93 -6.72 -1.53 -4.37
N VAL A 94 -6.36 -0.25 -4.50
CA VAL A 94 -7.29 0.88 -4.46
C VAL A 94 -6.89 1.90 -5.53
N VAL A 95 -7.82 2.30 -6.39
CA VAL A 95 -7.59 3.31 -7.43
C VAL A 95 -8.45 4.52 -7.16
N TRP A 96 -7.86 5.70 -7.15
CA TRP A 96 -8.56 6.99 -7.16
C TRP A 96 -8.48 7.58 -8.56
N LEU A 97 -9.59 7.49 -9.30
CA LEU A 97 -9.62 7.75 -10.74
C LEU A 97 -9.29 9.19 -11.09
N THR A 98 -9.93 10.16 -10.43
CA THR A 98 -9.79 11.60 -10.75
C THR A 98 -8.37 12.10 -10.48
N GLN A 99 -7.74 11.62 -9.41
CA GLN A 99 -6.37 11.98 -9.04
C GLN A 99 -5.31 11.16 -9.76
N ARG A 100 -5.70 10.13 -10.53
CA ARG A 100 -4.78 9.17 -11.17
C ARG A 100 -3.81 8.55 -10.16
N LEU A 101 -4.30 8.21 -8.96
CA LEU A 101 -3.51 7.59 -7.91
C LEU A 101 -3.91 6.14 -7.70
N ILE A 102 -2.93 5.30 -7.39
CA ILE A 102 -3.10 3.92 -6.95
C ILE A 102 -2.50 3.80 -5.56
N PHE A 103 -3.25 3.23 -4.62
CA PHE A 103 -2.73 2.85 -3.32
C PHE A 103 -2.50 1.34 -3.31
N GLU A 104 -1.24 0.92 -3.21
CA GLU A 104 -0.83 -0.48 -3.10
C GLU A 104 -0.60 -0.83 -1.64
N VAL A 105 -1.29 -1.86 -1.14
CA VAL A 105 -1.20 -2.31 0.24
C VAL A 105 -0.26 -3.51 0.30
N GLN A 106 0.73 -3.48 1.18
CA GLN A 106 1.66 -4.61 1.32
C GLN A 106 1.81 -5.02 2.79
N CYS A 107 1.31 -6.22 3.09
CA CYS A 107 1.39 -6.82 4.44
C CYS A 107 2.46 -7.92 4.57
N SER A 108 2.87 -8.54 3.45
CA SER A 108 3.85 -9.63 3.39
C SER A 108 5.18 -9.16 2.76
N PRO A 109 6.27 -9.94 2.81
CA PRO A 109 7.50 -9.60 2.08
C PRO A 109 7.24 -9.43 0.58
N ILE A 110 7.92 -8.46 -0.05
CA ILE A 110 7.89 -8.23 -1.49
C ILE A 110 9.31 -7.92 -1.99
N ALA A 111 9.64 -8.36 -3.18
CA ALA A 111 10.96 -8.11 -3.80
C ALA A 111 11.08 -6.65 -4.26
N ALA A 112 12.31 -6.12 -4.25
CA ALA A 112 12.60 -4.75 -4.68
C ALA A 112 12.29 -4.56 -6.17
N GLU A 113 12.61 -5.56 -6.99
CA GLU A 113 12.38 -5.59 -8.43
C GLU A 113 10.88 -5.52 -8.74
N GLU A 114 10.06 -6.15 -7.91
CA GLU A 114 8.62 -6.21 -8.09
C GLU A 114 7.94 -4.87 -7.75
N VAL A 115 8.33 -4.20 -6.66
CA VAL A 115 7.76 -2.88 -6.34
C VAL A 115 8.10 -1.86 -7.43
N LEU A 116 9.32 -1.93 -7.97
CA LEU A 116 9.76 -1.09 -9.10
C LEU A 116 9.03 -1.45 -10.39
N ALA A 117 8.78 -2.74 -10.65
CA ALA A 117 8.00 -3.17 -11.81
C ALA A 117 6.57 -2.65 -11.76
N ARG A 118 5.88 -2.77 -10.62
CA ARG A 118 4.52 -2.22 -10.45
C ARG A 118 4.49 -0.71 -10.67
N ASN A 119 5.46 0.03 -10.15
CA ASN A 119 5.55 1.46 -10.39
C ASN A 119 5.64 1.77 -11.88
N ARG A 120 6.52 1.09 -12.63
CA ARG A 120 6.65 1.27 -14.09
C ARG A 120 5.37 0.89 -14.84
N ASP A 121 4.76 -0.23 -14.49
CA ASP A 121 3.56 -0.74 -15.15
C ASP A 121 2.41 0.26 -15.00
N TYR A 122 2.11 0.69 -13.77
CA TYR A 122 1.04 1.66 -13.52
C TYR A 122 1.34 3.05 -14.08
N GLN A 123 2.62 3.47 -14.04
CA GLN A 123 3.03 4.71 -14.67
C GLN A 123 2.80 4.70 -16.18
N SER A 124 2.98 3.55 -16.85
CA SER A 124 2.68 3.41 -18.28
C SER A 124 1.19 3.58 -18.61
N GLU A 125 0.30 3.34 -17.65
CA GLU A 125 -1.15 3.59 -17.74
C GLU A 125 -1.53 5.00 -17.22
N GLY A 126 -0.54 5.83 -16.87
CA GLY A 126 -0.73 7.21 -16.42
C GLY A 126 -1.11 7.36 -14.95
N PHE A 127 -0.86 6.36 -14.11
CA PHE A 127 -1.14 6.38 -12.67
C PHE A 127 0.14 6.52 -11.84
N GLN A 128 0.06 7.26 -10.73
CA GLN A 128 1.12 7.32 -9.71
C GLN A 128 0.80 6.34 -8.57
N VAL A 129 1.82 5.64 -8.08
CA VAL A 129 1.66 4.63 -7.03
C VAL A 129 2.05 5.22 -5.68
N ILE A 130 1.17 5.03 -4.69
CA ILE A 130 1.37 5.33 -3.29
C ILE A 130 1.41 3.99 -2.54
N TRP A 131 2.53 3.68 -1.91
CA TRP A 131 2.68 2.42 -1.18
C TRP A 131 2.24 2.57 0.28
N ILE A 132 1.44 1.62 0.75
CA ILE A 132 0.97 1.51 2.14
C ILE A 132 1.51 0.22 2.73
N PHE A 133 2.61 0.32 3.48
CA PHE A 133 3.32 -0.81 4.06
C PHE A 133 2.88 -1.10 5.50
N HIS A 134 2.50 -2.34 5.78
CA HIS A 134 2.12 -2.74 7.13
C HIS A 134 3.35 -2.82 8.06
N ASP A 135 3.27 -2.19 9.22
CA ASP A 135 4.39 -1.99 10.14
C ASP A 135 4.75 -3.20 11.00
N GLN A 136 3.99 -4.28 10.95
CA GLN A 136 4.41 -5.61 11.41
C GLN A 136 5.49 -6.22 10.50
N ARG A 137 5.55 -5.82 9.22
CA ARG A 137 6.50 -6.38 8.25
C ARG A 137 7.57 -5.38 7.83
N PHE A 138 7.16 -4.14 7.61
CA PHE A 138 8.02 -3.03 7.20
C PHE A 138 8.21 -2.08 8.38
N ASN A 139 8.97 -0.99 8.19
CA ASN A 139 9.33 -0.08 9.27
C ASN A 139 10.01 -0.78 10.47
N GLN A 140 10.71 -1.90 10.20
CA GLN A 140 11.46 -2.68 11.19
C GLN A 140 12.86 -2.11 11.39
N TRP A 141 13.59 -2.60 12.40
CA TRP A 141 15.01 -2.25 12.60
C TRP A 141 15.78 -2.29 11.28
N ARG A 142 15.73 -3.43 10.59
CA ARG A 142 16.38 -3.58 9.27
C ARG A 142 15.44 -3.08 8.20
N VAL A 143 15.96 -2.19 7.36
CA VAL A 143 15.26 -1.67 6.19
C VAL A 143 15.11 -2.82 5.19
N ALA A 144 13.88 -3.12 4.78
CA ALA A 144 13.64 -4.11 3.75
C ALA A 144 14.10 -3.58 2.38
N SER A 145 14.53 -4.46 1.49
CA SER A 145 14.99 -4.06 0.14
C SER A 145 13.91 -3.31 -0.66
N ALA A 146 12.64 -3.65 -0.46
CA ALA A 146 11.52 -2.91 -1.05
C ALA A 146 11.39 -1.47 -0.51
N GLU A 147 11.68 -1.24 0.78
CA GLU A 147 11.68 0.11 1.36
C GLU A 147 12.82 0.94 0.79
N GLU A 148 14.01 0.34 0.65
CA GLU A 148 15.17 0.98 0.03
C GLU A 148 14.89 1.38 -1.43
N ALA A 149 14.31 0.46 -2.21
CA ALA A 149 13.97 0.69 -3.62
C ALA A 149 12.93 1.80 -3.82
N LEU A 150 12.07 2.04 -2.82
CA LEU A 150 11.02 3.03 -2.90
C LEU A 150 11.37 4.37 -2.23
N LYS A 151 12.62 4.63 -1.83
CA LYS A 151 13.01 5.92 -1.24
C LYS A 151 12.67 7.13 -2.12
N SER A 152 12.61 6.94 -3.43
CA SER A 152 12.23 7.97 -4.42
C SER A 152 10.74 7.96 -4.82
N SER A 153 9.92 7.10 -4.21
CA SER A 153 8.49 6.95 -4.50
C SER A 153 7.65 7.22 -3.23
N PRO A 154 6.41 7.71 -3.34
CA PRO A 154 5.56 7.92 -2.17
C PRO A 154 5.28 6.63 -1.40
N VAL A 155 5.73 6.58 -0.14
CA VAL A 155 5.53 5.45 0.78
C VAL A 155 5.06 5.94 2.15
N TYR A 156 4.04 5.29 2.67
CA TYR A 156 3.53 5.45 4.03
C TYR A 156 3.43 4.09 4.73
N TYR A 157 3.31 4.12 6.05
CA TYR A 157 3.16 2.92 6.85
C TYR A 157 1.78 2.85 7.48
N THR A 158 1.38 1.66 7.91
CA THR A 158 0.14 1.48 8.66
C THR A 158 0.27 0.45 9.77
N ASN A 159 -0.46 0.68 10.85
CA ASN A 159 -0.66 -0.27 11.95
C ASN A 159 -2.11 -0.74 12.05
N ILE A 160 -2.89 -0.56 10.99
CA ILE A 160 -4.30 -0.95 10.95
C ILE A 160 -4.40 -2.47 11.05
N ASN A 161 -5.11 -2.95 12.06
CA ASN A 161 -5.29 -4.37 12.31
C ASN A 161 -6.47 -4.97 11.51
N ALA A 162 -6.73 -6.27 11.71
CA ALA A 162 -7.81 -6.99 11.03
C ALA A 162 -9.21 -6.41 11.33
N GLU A 163 -9.42 -5.75 12.47
CA GLU A 163 -10.67 -5.05 12.81
C GLU A 163 -10.76 -3.65 12.18
N GLY A 164 -9.76 -3.21 11.42
CA GLY A 164 -9.72 -1.89 10.80
C GLY A 164 -9.35 -0.75 11.74
N LYS A 165 -8.86 -1.07 12.96
CA LYS A 165 -8.42 -0.08 13.95
C LYS A 165 -6.93 0.23 13.77
N GLY A 166 -6.59 1.51 13.77
CA GLY A 166 -5.23 2.00 13.60
C GLY A 166 -5.20 3.26 12.75
N MET A 167 -4.07 3.54 12.11
CA MET A 167 -3.90 4.67 11.21
C MET A 167 -2.92 4.35 10.08
N ILE A 168 -3.01 5.16 9.02
CA ILE A 168 -1.94 5.33 8.05
C ILE A 168 -1.09 6.51 8.52
N TYR A 169 0.22 6.36 8.50
CA TYR A 169 1.15 7.31 9.10
C TYR A 169 2.45 7.45 8.31
N ASP A 170 3.08 8.60 8.46
CA ASP A 170 4.46 8.88 8.08
C ASP A 170 5.31 9.00 9.35
N GLN A 171 6.61 8.75 9.22
CA GLN A 171 7.54 8.77 10.34
C GLN A 171 8.92 9.11 9.83
N TYR A 172 9.59 10.05 10.50
CA TYR A 172 10.97 10.36 10.16
C TYR A 172 11.86 9.20 10.63
N SER A 173 12.69 8.69 9.73
CA SER A 173 13.73 7.70 10.04
C SER A 173 15.11 8.25 9.71
N CYS A 174 16.10 7.90 10.54
CA CYS A 174 17.51 8.02 10.19
C CYS A 174 18.08 6.63 9.99
N GLU A 175 18.61 6.38 8.79
CA GLU A 175 19.06 5.07 8.34
C GLU A 175 20.55 5.14 7.99
N SER A 176 21.32 4.14 8.45
CA SER A 176 22.72 3.96 8.09
C SER A 176 22.99 2.47 7.90
N GLU A 177 23.61 2.12 6.78
CA GLU A 177 23.95 0.72 6.42
C GLU A 177 22.74 -0.24 6.49
N GLY A 178 21.58 0.21 6.01
CA GLY A 178 20.34 -0.59 6.03
C GLY A 178 19.72 -0.77 7.42
N ILE A 179 20.19 -0.03 8.43
CA ILE A 179 19.68 -0.06 9.81
C ILE A 179 19.03 1.27 10.16
N ARG A 180 17.80 1.21 10.68
CA ARG A 180 17.13 2.35 11.32
C ARG A 180 17.73 2.62 12.69
N LYS A 181 18.43 3.76 12.82
CA LYS A 181 19.05 4.19 14.08
C LYS A 181 18.09 5.01 14.95
N HIS A 182 17.24 5.80 14.30
CA HIS A 182 16.28 6.70 14.95
C HIS A 182 14.95 6.68 14.23
N LEU A 183 13.85 6.76 15.00
CA LEU A 183 12.51 6.99 14.48
C LEU A 183 11.80 8.06 15.32
N SER A 184 11.15 8.99 14.66
CA SER A 184 10.31 9.99 15.33
C SER A 184 9.02 9.36 15.88
N GLN A 185 8.15 10.15 16.51
CA GLN A 185 6.76 9.72 16.67
C GLN A 185 6.07 9.50 15.31
N ARG A 186 5.07 8.62 15.28
CA ARG A 186 4.21 8.38 14.10
C ARG A 186 3.28 9.56 13.90
N MET A 187 3.17 10.04 12.66
CA MET A 187 2.29 11.14 12.30
C MET A 187 1.18 10.64 11.39
N LYS A 188 -0.07 10.80 11.81
CA LYS A 188 -1.22 10.40 11.00
C LYS A 188 -1.22 11.17 9.68
N VAL A 189 -1.38 10.44 8.58
CA VAL A 189 -1.50 10.98 7.23
C VAL A 189 -2.95 10.94 6.79
N ASP A 190 -3.42 12.03 6.20
CA ASP A 190 -4.74 12.13 5.59
C ASP A 190 -4.62 11.97 4.06
N LEU A 191 -4.95 10.77 3.59
CA LEU A 191 -4.87 10.42 2.17
C LEU A 191 -5.93 11.11 1.30
N SER A 192 -6.93 11.78 1.89
CA SER A 192 -7.99 12.47 1.13
C SER A 192 -7.56 13.81 0.54
N GLN A 193 -6.36 14.29 0.88
CA GLN A 193 -5.86 15.62 0.47
C GLN A 193 -4.48 15.51 -0.20
N PRO A 194 -4.41 14.96 -1.43
CA PRO A 194 -3.16 14.94 -2.18
C PRO A 194 -2.71 16.38 -2.50
N LYS A 195 -1.42 16.62 -2.36
CA LYS A 195 -0.75 17.88 -2.66
C LYS A 195 0.36 17.61 -3.65
N ALA A 196 0.31 18.29 -4.80
CA ALA A 196 1.38 18.25 -5.77
C ALA A 196 2.69 18.74 -5.14
N MET A 197 3.78 18.03 -5.41
CA MET A 197 5.08 18.40 -4.86
C MET A 197 5.54 19.75 -5.44
N LYS A 198 5.84 20.70 -4.55
CA LYS A 198 6.49 21.97 -4.90
C LYS A 198 7.98 21.85 -4.58
N ARG A 199 8.82 21.66 -5.61
CA ARG A 199 10.27 21.54 -5.45
C ARG A 199 10.82 22.76 -4.72
N LYS A 200 11.37 22.55 -3.52
CA LYS A 200 12.00 23.58 -2.69
C LYS A 200 13.25 23.01 -2.06
N MET A 201 14.32 23.79 -1.97
CA MET A 201 15.50 23.35 -1.25
C MET A 201 15.17 23.24 0.24
N SER A 202 15.62 22.15 0.87
CA SER A 202 15.49 21.95 2.31
C SER A 202 16.89 21.79 2.91
N PRO A 203 17.16 22.43 4.07
CA PRO A 203 18.43 22.25 4.78
C PRO A 203 18.57 20.85 5.39
N TYR A 204 17.59 19.97 5.16
CA TYR A 204 17.44 18.71 5.86
C TYR A 204 17.51 17.51 4.91
N GLY A 205 18.67 16.84 4.88
CA GLY A 205 18.96 15.72 3.97
C GLY A 205 17.90 14.61 3.97
N GLY A 206 17.37 14.23 5.14
CA GLY A 206 16.44 13.10 5.27
C GLY A 206 15.10 13.25 4.53
N ILE A 207 14.72 14.45 4.10
CA ILE A 207 13.53 14.68 3.27
C ILE A 207 13.86 15.18 1.86
N ASN A 208 15.13 15.53 1.59
CA ASN A 208 15.54 16.10 0.31
C ASN A 208 15.32 15.13 -0.84
N GLN A 209 15.55 13.83 -0.60
CA GLN A 209 15.25 12.81 -1.60
C GLN A 209 13.77 12.81 -1.97
N ARG A 210 12.87 12.85 -0.97
CA ARG A 210 11.42 12.91 -1.21
C ARG A 210 11.03 14.18 -1.97
N ILE A 211 11.53 15.34 -1.56
CA ILE A 211 11.29 16.62 -2.24
C ILE A 211 11.72 16.58 -3.71
N GLY A 212 12.86 15.95 -4.00
CA GLY A 212 13.41 15.89 -5.36
C GLY A 212 12.69 14.92 -6.28
N SER A 213 12.02 13.89 -5.73
CA SER A 213 11.53 12.74 -6.51
C SER A 213 10.03 12.47 -6.39
N TRP A 214 9.41 12.71 -5.24
CA TRP A 214 8.00 12.40 -5.04
C TRP A 214 7.13 13.36 -5.86
N PRO A 215 6.16 12.85 -6.65
CA PRO A 215 5.26 13.70 -7.42
C PRO A 215 4.13 14.31 -6.57
N VAL A 216 3.76 13.62 -5.49
CA VAL A 216 2.65 13.96 -4.61
C VAL A 216 3.02 13.62 -3.17
N HIS A 217 2.45 14.39 -2.24
CA HIS A 217 2.50 14.14 -0.81
C HIS A 217 1.12 14.47 -0.21
N PHE A 218 0.90 14.19 1.07
CA PHE A 218 -0.43 14.28 1.69
C PHE A 218 -0.41 15.13 2.95
N ARG A 219 -1.59 15.59 3.37
CA ARG A 219 -1.72 16.34 4.61
C ARG A 219 -1.27 15.51 5.82
N GLY A 220 -0.51 16.15 6.71
CA GLY A 220 0.00 15.55 7.94
C GLY A 220 1.28 14.71 7.79
N ASP A 221 1.78 14.52 6.57
CA ASP A 221 3.06 13.85 6.35
C ASP A 221 4.27 14.74 6.64
N LEU A 222 5.49 14.19 6.57
CA LEU A 222 6.72 14.93 6.88
C LEU A 222 6.93 16.16 5.99
N LEU A 223 6.50 16.11 4.74
CA LEU A 223 6.67 17.20 3.78
C LEU A 223 5.68 18.32 4.03
N ASP A 224 4.45 17.96 4.41
CA ASP A 224 3.41 18.91 4.82
C ASP A 224 3.76 19.59 6.15
N VAL A 225 4.23 18.81 7.14
CA VAL A 225 4.69 19.34 8.43
C VAL A 225 5.92 20.23 8.24
N TYR A 226 6.89 19.82 7.42
CA TYR A 226 8.04 20.66 7.08
C TYR A 226 7.60 21.99 6.46
N SER A 227 6.64 21.97 5.54
CA SER A 227 6.20 23.16 4.81
C SER A 227 5.33 24.10 5.64
N SER A 228 4.52 23.56 6.55
CA SER A 228 3.53 24.33 7.32
C SER A 228 3.96 24.64 8.76
N GLN A 229 4.79 23.81 9.38
CA GLN A 229 5.22 23.90 10.78
C GLN A 229 6.71 23.56 10.94
N PRO A 230 7.65 24.38 10.42
CA PRO A 230 9.09 24.06 10.44
C PRO A 230 9.67 23.79 11.84
N GLN A 231 9.18 24.47 12.88
CA GLN A 231 9.61 24.26 14.27
C GLN A 231 9.26 22.86 14.76
N ARG A 232 8.01 22.42 14.55
CA ARG A 232 7.57 21.05 14.86
C ARG A 232 8.37 20.01 14.08
N PHE A 233 8.74 20.30 12.83
CA PHE A 233 9.61 19.41 12.05
C PHE A 233 11.01 19.26 12.65
N GLN A 234 11.57 20.31 13.27
CA GLN A 234 12.83 20.21 13.99
C GLN A 234 12.69 19.29 15.21
N GLU A 235 11.64 19.48 16.02
CA GLU A 235 11.37 18.64 17.20
C GLU A 235 11.28 17.15 16.85
N LEU A 236 10.62 16.80 15.74
CA LEU A 236 10.46 15.42 15.28
C LEU A 236 11.79 14.70 15.04
N LYS A 237 12.84 15.43 14.70
CA LYS A 237 14.18 14.86 14.46
C LYS A 237 14.96 14.62 15.74
N HIS A 238 14.63 15.35 16.80
CA HIS A 238 15.31 15.31 18.08
C HIS A 238 14.63 14.31 19.03
N VAL A 239 14.33 13.06 18.61
CA VAL A 239 13.68 12.08 19.52
C VAL A 239 14.16 10.62 19.34
N ARG A 240 14.52 10.04 20.50
CA ARG A 240 14.76 8.64 20.97
C ARG A 240 15.60 7.69 20.10
N VAL A 241 16.78 7.34 20.64
CA VAL A 241 17.52 6.12 20.30
C VAL A 241 16.65 4.89 20.60
N TYR A 242 16.52 3.98 19.65
CA TYR A 242 15.96 2.66 19.92
C TYR A 242 16.89 1.90 20.88
N ARG A 243 16.53 1.81 22.17
CA ARG A 243 16.89 0.65 23.00
C ARG A 243 15.72 -0.33 22.93
N MET A 244 15.69 -1.18 21.91
CA MET A 244 14.78 -2.33 21.93
C MET A 244 15.45 -3.44 22.72
N SER A 245 14.83 -3.76 23.85
CA SER A 245 15.05 -4.98 24.63
C SER A 245 14.96 -6.20 23.71
N LEU A 246 16.05 -6.96 23.66
CA LEU A 246 16.09 -8.31 23.13
C LEU A 246 15.06 -9.16 23.87
N HIS A 247 13.89 -9.39 23.31
CA HIS A 247 13.09 -10.57 23.64
C HIS A 247 13.21 -11.51 22.45
N ARG A 248 14.25 -12.35 22.56
CA ARG A 248 14.44 -13.56 21.78
C ARG A 248 13.28 -14.49 22.09
N TYR A 249 12.62 -14.99 21.05
CA TYR A 249 12.04 -16.33 21.04
C TYR A 249 12.94 -17.19 20.15
#